data_AF-A0A7R6SV66-F1
#
_entry.id   AF-A0A7R6SV66-F1
#
_cell.length_a   1.000
_cell.length_b   1.000
_cell.length_c   1.000
_cell.angle_alpha   90.00
_cell.angle_beta   90.00
_cell.angle_gamma   90.00
#
_symmetry.space_group_name_H-M   'P 1'
#
loop_
_entity.id
_entity.type
_entity.pdbx_description
1 polymer ?
#
loop_
_entity_poly.entity_id
_entity_poly.type
_entity_poly.pdbx_seq_one_letter_code
_entity_poly.pdbx_strand_id
1 'polypeptide(L)'
;MKWNKYLNMTVLASGFLLSSMPVQANVLTYDTWTTNSGGSPNYIFTIDDSTAGKFNYNLTIDPWNAEALGLFVDFGNQDVGNAAAVGLVDTTTIVPGGSGVSLFATDTSSNNCGGGCTLSGLNPSLIAPDGEWELVFRLGDQGYQGQQTFSWVTNSFGLGLSDFGLVGIRSQVFCSGTDLLPDDQSSCGGSDKSYSSTPNTPPNNSVPEPSTLLLFCFGLAGLLYSRRQVLKV
;
A
#
# COMPACT_ATOMS: atom_id res chain seq x y z
N MET A 1 -30.54 10.63 -58.72
CA MET A 1 -29.28 9.86 -58.85
C MET A 1 -28.45 10.14 -57.60
N LYS A 2 -28.21 9.08 -56.82
CA LYS A 2 -27.21 8.86 -55.73
C LYS A 2 -27.17 9.77 -54.48
N TRP A 3 -27.39 9.08 -53.35
CA TRP A 3 -27.14 9.42 -51.94
C TRP A 3 -25.92 10.29 -51.63
N ASN A 4 -26.03 11.12 -50.59
CA ASN A 4 -24.92 11.34 -49.67
C ASN A 4 -25.40 11.18 -48.22
N LYS A 5 -25.42 9.92 -47.76
CA LYS A 5 -25.81 9.47 -46.41
C LYS A 5 -24.65 9.47 -45.40
N TYR A 6 -23.51 10.04 -45.73
CA TYR A 6 -22.26 9.83 -44.97
C TYR A 6 -21.83 11.00 -44.06
N LEU A 7 -22.53 12.14 -44.06
CA LEU A 7 -22.05 13.32 -43.34
C LEU A 7 -22.37 13.33 -41.83
N ASN A 8 -23.32 12.52 -41.37
CA ASN A 8 -23.76 12.53 -39.96
C ASN A 8 -23.18 11.39 -39.11
N MET A 9 -22.32 10.53 -39.66
CA MET A 9 -21.84 9.34 -38.97
C MET A 9 -20.37 9.42 -38.52
N THR A 10 -19.69 10.55 -38.74
CA THR A 10 -18.27 10.72 -38.38
C THR A 10 -18.05 11.55 -37.12
N VAL A 11 -19.07 12.26 -36.61
CA VAL A 11 -18.93 13.15 -35.43
C VAL A 11 -19.37 12.46 -34.13
N LEU A 12 -20.11 11.35 -34.19
CA LEU A 12 -20.61 10.63 -33.02
C LEU A 12 -19.69 9.49 -32.51
N ALA A 13 -18.65 9.12 -33.27
CA ALA A 13 -17.73 8.03 -32.89
C ALA A 13 -16.47 8.51 -32.13
N SER A 14 -16.21 9.83 -32.05
CA SER A 14 -15.01 10.38 -31.41
C SER A 14 -15.24 10.84 -29.95
N GLY A 15 -16.45 10.69 -29.42
CA GLY A 15 -16.82 11.19 -28.09
C GLY A 15 -16.74 10.17 -26.95
N PHE A 16 -16.45 8.89 -27.23
CA PHE A 16 -16.65 7.80 -26.25
C PHE A 16 -15.37 7.04 -25.85
N LEU A 17 -14.17 7.57 -26.15
CA LEU A 17 -12.89 6.90 -25.81
C LEU A 17 -11.98 7.72 -24.87
N LEU A 18 -12.52 8.72 -24.16
CA LEU A 18 -11.73 9.59 -23.26
C LEU A 18 -11.92 9.29 -21.76
N SER A 19 -12.38 8.09 -21.37
CA SER A 19 -12.65 7.78 -19.95
C SER A 19 -12.02 6.48 -19.46
N SER A 20 -10.73 6.30 -19.72
CA SER A 20 -9.94 5.32 -18.97
C SER A 20 -8.47 5.67 -19.04
N MET A 21 -8.07 6.80 -18.42
CA MET A 21 -6.67 6.93 -18.02
C MET A 21 -6.48 5.99 -16.83
N PRO A 22 -5.58 5.00 -16.89
CA PRO A 22 -5.20 4.28 -15.69
C PRO A 22 -4.55 5.29 -14.76
N VAL A 23 -5.18 5.56 -13.62
CA VAL A 23 -4.47 6.17 -12.48
C VAL A 23 -3.43 5.12 -12.08
N GLN A 24 -2.17 5.33 -12.42
CA GLN A 24 -1.08 4.58 -11.82
C GLN A 24 -1.00 5.02 -10.37
N ALA A 25 -1.49 4.18 -9.46
CA ALA A 25 -1.25 4.35 -8.05
C ALA A 25 0.23 4.09 -7.78
N ASN A 26 0.86 4.96 -7.01
CA ASN A 26 2.20 4.68 -6.53
C ASN A 26 2.07 3.62 -5.42
N VAL A 27 3.01 2.67 -5.40
CA VAL A 27 3.04 1.62 -4.38
C VAL A 27 4.39 1.71 -3.69
N LEU A 28 4.43 1.70 -2.37
CA LEU A 28 5.63 1.48 -1.58
C LEU A 28 5.69 0.00 -1.21
N THR A 29 6.85 -0.61 -1.33
CA THR A 29 7.06 -2.01 -0.93
C THR A 29 8.20 -2.12 0.08
N TYR A 30 7.92 -2.77 1.21
CA TYR A 30 8.89 -3.20 2.21
C TYR A 30 9.00 -4.73 2.15
N ASP A 31 10.10 -5.21 1.56
CA ASP A 31 10.41 -6.63 1.37
C ASP A 31 11.81 -7.02 1.90
N THR A 32 12.58 -6.04 2.34
CA THR A 32 13.94 -6.21 2.85
C THR A 32 13.96 -5.79 4.31
N TRP A 33 14.34 -6.72 5.19
CA TRP A 33 14.15 -6.60 6.62
C TRP A 33 15.45 -6.79 7.40
N THR A 34 15.65 -5.94 8.41
CA THR A 34 16.71 -6.09 9.41
C THR A 34 16.09 -6.67 10.68
N THR A 35 16.64 -7.77 11.17
CA THR A 35 16.12 -8.53 12.31
C THR A 35 17.12 -8.60 13.46
N ASN A 36 16.62 -8.83 14.67
CA ASN A 36 17.44 -9.17 15.84
C ASN A 36 17.49 -10.67 16.14
N SER A 37 16.79 -11.49 15.36
CA SER A 37 16.90 -12.95 15.33
C SER A 37 17.70 -13.40 14.11
N GLY A 38 18.14 -14.65 14.03
CA GLY A 38 18.98 -15.17 12.94
C GLY A 38 18.33 -15.20 11.54
N GLY A 39 17.24 -14.47 11.32
CA GLY A 39 16.50 -14.34 10.06
C GLY A 39 15.15 -13.63 10.26
N SER A 40 14.60 -13.07 9.18
CA SER A 40 13.25 -12.51 9.12
C SER A 40 12.32 -13.45 8.36
N PRO A 41 11.03 -13.55 8.72
CA PRO A 41 9.99 -14.12 7.87
C PRO A 41 9.90 -13.45 6.51
N ASN A 42 9.18 -14.09 5.58
CA ASN A 42 9.01 -13.61 4.21
C ASN A 42 7.91 -12.53 4.14
N TYR A 43 8.07 -11.44 4.89
CA TYR A 43 7.11 -10.35 4.88
C TYR A 43 7.21 -9.57 3.58
N ILE A 44 6.06 -9.35 2.96
CA ILE A 44 5.85 -8.41 1.88
C ILE A 44 4.80 -7.42 2.38
N PHE A 45 5.24 -6.22 2.71
CA PHE A 45 4.36 -5.14 3.15
C PHE A 45 4.29 -4.06 2.09
N THR A 46 3.09 -3.69 1.66
CA THR A 46 2.88 -2.67 0.65
C THR A 46 1.88 -1.62 1.08
N ILE A 47 2.12 -0.38 0.66
CA ILE A 47 1.15 0.72 0.79
C ILE A 47 0.91 1.35 -0.58
N ASP A 48 -0.35 1.63 -0.91
CA ASP A 48 -0.71 2.45 -2.07
C ASP A 48 -1.68 3.57 -1.70
N ASP A 49 -1.72 4.60 -2.55
CA ASP A 49 -2.60 5.76 -2.43
C ASP A 49 -3.64 5.83 -3.57
N SER A 50 -4.00 4.68 -4.13
CA SER A 50 -4.94 4.57 -5.26
C SER A 50 -6.32 5.16 -4.95
N THR A 51 -6.68 5.25 -3.67
CA THR A 51 -7.94 5.83 -3.21
C THR A 51 -7.69 7.22 -2.64
N ALA A 52 -8.33 8.23 -3.24
CA ALA A 52 -8.15 9.63 -2.86
C ALA A 52 -8.37 9.86 -1.35
N GLY A 53 -7.36 10.43 -0.68
CA GLY A 53 -7.40 10.74 0.75
C GLY A 53 -7.25 9.52 1.66
N LYS A 54 -6.81 8.37 1.13
CA LYS A 54 -6.65 7.11 1.86
C LYS A 54 -5.28 6.49 1.58
N PHE A 55 -4.81 5.70 2.54
CA PHE A 55 -3.75 4.72 2.33
C PHE A 55 -4.34 3.32 2.41
N ASN A 56 -4.00 2.48 1.42
CA ASN A 56 -4.35 1.07 1.39
C ASN A 56 -3.11 0.27 1.78
N TYR A 57 -3.23 -0.54 2.82
CA TYR A 57 -2.14 -1.34 3.37
C TYR A 57 -2.39 -2.81 3.08
N ASN A 58 -1.32 -3.53 2.75
CA ASN A 58 -1.35 -4.98 2.62
C ASN A 58 -0.09 -5.58 3.21
N LEU A 59 -0.25 -6.54 4.12
CA LEU A 59 0.84 -7.37 4.63
C LEU A 59 0.55 -8.81 4.26
N THR A 60 1.48 -9.43 3.55
CA THR A 60 1.46 -10.87 3.24
C THR A 60 2.74 -11.53 3.73
N ILE A 61 2.63 -12.77 4.22
CA ILE A 61 3.78 -13.64 4.49
C ILE A 61 3.77 -14.76 3.46
N ASP A 62 4.69 -14.71 2.50
CA ASP A 62 4.74 -15.68 1.40
C ASP A 62 6.18 -16.04 1.00
N PRO A 63 6.58 -17.33 1.09
CA PRO A 63 5.82 -18.45 1.65
C PRO A 63 5.60 -18.30 3.16
N TRP A 64 4.48 -18.86 3.65
CA TRP A 64 4.04 -18.70 5.04
C TRP A 64 5.00 -19.40 6.02
N ASN A 65 5.77 -18.60 6.77
CA ASN A 65 6.79 -19.08 7.70
C ASN A 65 6.77 -18.40 9.08
N ALA A 66 5.72 -17.62 9.37
CA ALA A 66 5.48 -17.00 10.68
C ALA A 66 4.03 -16.50 10.81
N GLU A 67 3.61 -16.23 12.05
CA GLU A 67 2.35 -15.57 12.40
C GLU A 67 2.62 -14.09 12.76
N ALA A 68 2.14 -13.14 11.96
CA ALA A 68 2.28 -11.71 12.29
C ALA A 68 1.33 -11.33 13.44
N LEU A 69 1.85 -10.58 14.42
CA LEU A 69 1.09 -10.13 15.60
C LEU A 69 0.98 -8.61 15.70
N GLY A 70 1.89 -7.86 15.07
CA GLY A 70 1.82 -6.41 15.07
C GLY A 70 2.73 -5.75 14.05
N LEU A 71 2.33 -4.54 13.66
CA LEU A 71 3.01 -3.70 12.69
C LEU A 71 3.03 -2.25 13.18
N PHE A 72 4.17 -1.61 13.03
CA PHE A 72 4.48 -0.28 13.54
C PHE A 72 4.97 0.56 12.37
N VAL A 73 4.42 1.76 12.17
CA VAL A 73 4.79 2.67 11.08
C VAL A 73 5.25 3.99 11.68
N ASP A 74 6.39 4.46 11.18
CA ASP A 74 7.04 5.72 11.51
C ASP A 74 7.06 6.59 10.23
N PHE A 75 6.42 7.76 10.33
CA PHE A 75 6.32 8.82 9.31
C PHE A 75 7.36 9.94 9.51
N GLY A 76 8.30 9.76 10.44
CA GLY A 76 9.12 10.81 11.00
C GLY A 76 8.29 11.83 11.75
N ASN A 77 8.72 13.09 11.71
CA ASN A 77 8.14 14.20 12.48
C ASN A 77 6.70 14.59 12.06
N GLN A 78 5.72 13.70 12.27
CA GLN A 78 4.32 13.85 11.88
C GLN A 78 3.40 13.34 12.98
N ASP A 79 2.27 14.01 13.17
CA ASP A 79 1.19 13.52 14.05
C ASP A 79 0.01 13.06 13.19
N VAL A 80 -0.49 11.85 13.41
CA VAL A 80 -1.71 11.35 12.72
C VAL A 80 -2.98 11.52 13.55
N GLY A 81 -2.83 11.93 14.81
CA GLY A 81 -3.92 12.22 15.72
C GLY A 81 -4.54 10.95 16.31
N ASN A 82 -5.74 11.08 16.89
CA ASN A 82 -6.36 9.95 17.61
C ASN A 82 -6.92 8.86 16.67
N ALA A 83 -7.30 7.71 17.25
CA ALA A 83 -7.86 6.58 16.51
C ALA A 83 -9.07 6.90 15.62
N ALA A 84 -9.89 7.89 15.99
CA ALA A 84 -11.03 8.30 15.15
C ALA A 84 -10.56 9.07 13.91
N ALA A 85 -9.49 9.86 14.02
CA ALA A 85 -8.86 10.54 12.89
C ALA A 85 -8.21 9.53 11.93
N VAL A 86 -7.69 8.40 12.42
CA VAL A 86 -7.16 7.30 11.59
C VAL A 86 -8.20 6.77 10.61
N GLY A 87 -9.45 6.63 11.05
CA GLY A 87 -10.54 6.14 10.19
C GLY A 87 -10.25 4.74 9.63
N LEU A 88 -9.68 3.87 10.47
CA LEU A 88 -9.31 2.50 10.09
C LEU A 88 -10.53 1.72 9.60
N VAL A 89 -10.38 1.07 8.45
CA VAL A 89 -11.32 0.08 7.93
C VAL A 89 -10.52 -1.18 7.65
N ASP A 90 -10.78 -2.24 8.44
CA ASP A 90 -10.24 -3.56 8.17
C ASP A 90 -10.96 -4.18 6.97
N THR A 91 -10.20 -4.52 5.93
CA THR A 91 -10.70 -5.17 4.71
C THR A 91 -10.14 -6.58 4.55
N THR A 92 -9.53 -7.11 5.61
CA THR A 92 -8.92 -8.43 5.64
C THR A 92 -9.97 -9.49 5.34
N THR A 93 -9.67 -10.38 4.40
CA THR A 93 -10.48 -11.58 4.21
C THR A 93 -10.12 -12.58 5.30
N ILE A 94 -10.84 -12.52 6.41
CA ILE A 94 -10.61 -13.40 7.56
C ILE A 94 -11.08 -14.82 7.23
N VAL A 95 -10.15 -15.77 7.24
CA VAL A 95 -10.44 -17.21 7.17
C VAL A 95 -11.11 -17.62 8.50
N PRO A 96 -12.08 -18.56 8.55
CA PRO A 96 -12.76 -18.92 9.79
C PRO A 96 -11.78 -19.24 10.93
N GLY A 97 -11.84 -18.46 12.02
CA GLY A 97 -10.95 -18.60 13.19
C GLY A 97 -9.75 -17.66 13.24
N GLY A 98 -9.53 -16.83 12.21
CA GLY A 98 -8.51 -15.76 12.24
C GLY A 98 -9.03 -14.47 12.88
N SER A 99 -8.10 -13.63 13.34
CA SER A 99 -8.37 -12.22 13.67
C SER A 99 -7.85 -11.32 12.56
N GLY A 100 -8.51 -10.17 12.39
CA GLY A 100 -8.17 -9.18 11.37
C GLY A 100 -7.13 -8.17 11.87
N VAL A 101 -7.29 -6.92 11.43
CA VAL A 101 -6.42 -5.80 11.78
C VAL A 101 -7.15 -4.85 12.71
N SER A 102 -6.48 -4.39 13.75
CA SER A 102 -7.00 -3.33 14.62
C SER A 102 -5.93 -2.30 14.92
N LEU A 103 -6.35 -1.04 15.04
CA LEU A 103 -5.48 0.04 15.47
C LEU A 103 -5.33 -0.04 16.99
N PHE A 104 -4.09 -0.16 17.46
CA PHE A 104 -3.76 -0.23 18.88
C PHE A 104 -3.45 1.14 19.46
N ALA A 105 -2.59 1.91 18.78
CA ALA A 105 -2.15 3.23 19.23
C ALA A 105 -1.74 4.08 18.03
N THR A 106 -1.70 5.39 18.28
CA THR A 106 -1.17 6.41 17.39
C THR A 106 -0.23 7.31 18.18
N ASP A 107 0.70 7.96 17.49
CA ASP A 107 1.64 8.95 18.03
C ASP A 107 2.24 8.47 19.38
N THR A 108 2.87 7.28 19.36
CA THR A 108 3.30 6.59 20.59
C THR A 108 4.78 6.23 20.60
N SER A 109 5.47 6.56 21.68
CA SER A 109 6.84 6.10 21.93
C SER A 109 6.93 4.62 22.40
N SER A 110 5.80 3.91 22.48
CA SER A 110 5.74 2.54 22.99
C SER A 110 6.05 1.50 21.90
N ASN A 111 7.03 0.64 22.16
CA ASN A 111 7.32 -0.53 21.34
C ASN A 111 6.42 -1.75 21.65
N ASN A 112 5.38 -1.58 22.45
CA ASN A 112 4.52 -2.67 22.93
C ASN A 112 3.09 -2.44 22.45
N CYS A 113 2.54 -3.44 21.76
CA CYS A 113 1.14 -3.45 21.33
C CYS A 113 0.29 -4.49 22.07
N GLY A 114 0.69 -4.96 23.26
CA GLY A 114 0.00 -5.95 24.10
C GLY A 114 0.14 -7.39 23.58
N GLY A 115 -0.59 -8.37 24.12
CA GLY A 115 -0.75 -9.72 23.52
C GLY A 115 0.49 -10.46 22.98
N GLY A 116 1.71 -10.23 23.49
CA GLY A 116 2.95 -10.80 22.92
C GLY A 116 3.52 -10.04 21.70
N CYS A 117 2.88 -8.94 21.31
CA CYS A 117 3.35 -7.96 20.35
C CYS A 117 4.28 -6.94 21.01
N THR A 118 5.59 -7.09 20.81
CA THR A 118 6.59 -6.10 21.25
C THR A 118 7.81 -6.09 20.35
N LEU A 119 8.31 -4.90 20.02
CA LEU A 119 9.58 -4.67 19.33
C LEU A 119 10.76 -4.42 20.28
N SER A 120 10.58 -4.58 21.61
CA SER A 120 11.67 -4.38 22.58
C SER A 120 12.91 -5.20 22.22
N GLY A 121 14.07 -4.55 22.15
CA GLY A 121 15.35 -5.18 21.78
C GLY A 121 15.64 -5.23 20.27
N LEU A 122 14.76 -4.70 19.42
CA LEU A 122 15.05 -4.47 18.00
C LEU A 122 15.82 -3.15 17.78
N ASN A 123 15.64 -2.18 18.69
CA ASN A 123 16.25 -0.84 18.68
C ASN A 123 16.35 -0.19 17.28
N PRO A 124 15.25 -0.08 16.51
CA PRO A 124 15.27 0.66 15.26
C PRO A 124 15.56 2.15 15.55
N SER A 125 16.33 2.78 14.68
CA SER A 125 16.55 4.23 14.74
C SER A 125 15.31 4.95 14.22
N LEU A 126 14.34 5.19 15.11
CA LEU A 126 13.17 6.02 14.80
C LEU A 126 13.63 7.39 14.31
N ILE A 127 12.89 7.94 13.35
CA ILE A 127 13.26 9.20 12.72
C ILE A 127 13.11 10.33 13.75
N ALA A 128 14.13 11.17 13.86
CA ALA A 128 14.13 12.30 14.78
C ALA A 128 13.31 13.47 14.19
N PRO A 129 12.74 14.35 15.03
CA PRO A 129 12.97 14.54 16.47
C PRO A 129 11.89 13.97 17.42
N ASP A 130 10.76 13.46 16.93
CA ASP A 130 9.67 12.94 17.77
C ASP A 130 9.99 11.55 18.34
N GLY A 131 10.55 10.65 17.54
CA GLY A 131 10.93 9.31 17.99
C GLY A 131 9.72 8.48 18.43
N GLU A 132 8.60 8.65 17.73
CA GLU A 132 7.33 7.99 17.99
C GLU A 132 6.98 7.01 16.84
N TRP A 133 5.98 6.19 17.10
CA TRP A 133 5.29 5.41 16.07
C TRP A 133 3.94 6.07 15.83
N GLU A 134 3.71 6.56 14.62
CA GLU A 134 2.45 7.24 14.29
C GLU A 134 1.31 6.25 14.15
N LEU A 135 1.59 5.02 13.68
CA LEU A 135 0.57 3.97 13.59
C LEU A 135 1.08 2.67 14.18
N VAL A 136 0.34 2.12 15.14
CA VAL A 136 0.58 0.79 15.69
C VAL A 136 -0.65 -0.07 15.48
N PHE A 137 -0.50 -1.13 14.69
CA PHE A 137 -1.54 -2.11 14.40
C PHE A 137 -1.29 -3.43 15.13
N ARG A 138 -2.37 -4.04 15.61
CA ARG A 138 -2.42 -5.46 15.96
C ARG A 138 -2.90 -6.26 14.77
N LEU A 139 -2.27 -7.41 14.58
CA LEU A 139 -2.54 -8.31 13.47
C LEU A 139 -2.85 -9.69 14.04
N GLY A 140 -3.96 -10.29 13.60
CA GLY A 140 -4.22 -11.70 13.87
C GLY A 140 -4.28 -12.08 15.34
N ASP A 141 -4.24 -13.39 15.57
CA ASP A 141 -4.09 -14.02 16.88
C ASP A 141 -3.00 -15.10 16.79
N GLN A 142 -2.37 -15.39 17.92
CA GLN A 142 -1.40 -16.46 18.03
C GLN A 142 -2.05 -17.84 17.90
N GLY A 143 -1.39 -18.76 17.21
CA GLY A 143 -1.81 -20.16 17.02
C GLY A 143 -2.69 -20.38 15.80
N TYR A 144 -2.83 -19.38 14.93
CA TYR A 144 -3.56 -19.51 13.67
C TYR A 144 -2.79 -20.39 12.67
N GLN A 145 -3.50 -21.35 12.06
CA GLN A 145 -2.93 -22.26 11.08
C GLN A 145 -3.41 -21.95 9.65
N GLY A 146 -2.65 -21.14 8.92
CA GLY A 146 -2.84 -20.88 7.49
C GLY A 146 -2.06 -19.67 7.01
N GLN A 147 -1.94 -19.48 5.69
CA GLN A 147 -1.34 -18.27 5.14
C GLN A 147 -2.08 -17.03 5.65
N GLN A 148 -1.32 -16.04 6.09
CA GLN A 148 -1.84 -14.77 6.59
C GLN A 148 -1.61 -13.66 5.56
N THR A 149 -2.71 -13.07 5.12
CA THR A 149 -2.74 -11.82 4.37
C THR A 149 -3.67 -10.86 5.11
N PHE A 150 -3.14 -9.70 5.47
CA PHE A 150 -3.87 -8.63 6.13
C PHE A 150 -4.05 -7.48 5.15
N SER A 151 -5.23 -6.89 5.09
CA SER A 151 -5.49 -5.73 4.26
C SER A 151 -6.39 -4.75 5.00
N TRP A 152 -6.00 -3.48 5.00
CA TRP A 152 -6.76 -2.45 5.70
C TRP A 152 -6.54 -1.09 5.05
N VAL A 153 -7.39 -0.13 5.43
CA VAL A 153 -7.37 1.22 4.89
C VAL A 153 -7.38 2.23 6.03
N THR A 154 -6.64 3.33 5.90
CA THR A 154 -6.73 4.50 6.79
C THR A 154 -6.95 5.78 5.99
N ASN A 155 -7.28 6.88 6.65
CA ASN A 155 -7.12 8.22 6.08
C ASN A 155 -5.65 8.51 5.75
N SER A 156 -5.38 9.48 4.86
CA SER A 156 -4.01 9.86 4.51
C SER A 156 -3.41 10.94 5.42
N PHE A 157 -4.18 11.53 6.33
CA PHE A 157 -3.70 12.54 7.30
C PHE A 157 -3.13 13.82 6.69
N GLY A 158 -3.31 14.05 5.39
CA GLY A 158 -2.62 15.12 4.66
C GLY A 158 -1.16 14.77 4.29
N LEU A 159 -0.75 13.52 4.53
CA LEU A 159 0.53 12.94 4.14
C LEU A 159 0.41 12.26 2.76
N GLY A 160 1.56 12.03 2.15
CA GLY A 160 1.74 11.21 0.95
C GLY A 160 2.65 10.02 1.20
N LEU A 161 2.83 9.19 0.16
CA LEU A 161 3.73 8.02 0.23
C LEU A 161 5.20 8.39 0.51
N SER A 162 5.62 9.62 0.22
CA SER A 162 6.98 10.08 0.53
C SER A 162 7.26 10.24 2.02
N ASP A 163 6.21 10.33 2.85
CA ASP A 163 6.34 10.53 4.30
C ASP A 163 6.55 9.21 5.05
N PHE A 164 6.37 8.07 4.38
CA PHE A 164 6.65 6.75 4.96
C PHE A 164 8.15 6.53 5.14
N GLY A 165 8.59 6.42 6.39
CA GLY A 165 9.98 6.22 6.76
C GLY A 165 10.28 4.76 7.11
N LEU A 166 9.96 4.39 8.34
CA LEU A 166 10.36 3.12 8.94
C LEU A 166 9.13 2.27 9.29
N VAL A 167 9.24 0.96 9.06
CA VAL A 167 8.21 -0.02 9.44
C VAL A 167 8.83 -1.08 10.31
N GLY A 168 8.21 -1.38 11.45
CA GLY A 168 8.55 -2.48 12.33
C GLY A 168 7.48 -3.58 12.30
N ILE A 169 7.90 -4.84 12.29
CA ILE A 169 6.99 -6.00 12.33
C ILE A 169 7.41 -6.96 13.43
N ARG A 170 6.39 -7.54 14.08
CA ARG A 170 6.53 -8.55 15.12
C ARG A 170 5.77 -9.81 14.72
N SER A 171 6.42 -10.97 14.75
CA SER A 171 5.78 -12.26 14.47
C SER A 171 6.19 -13.41 15.40
N GLN A 172 5.31 -14.38 15.61
CA GLN A 172 5.58 -15.61 16.36
C GLN A 172 5.57 -16.83 15.45
N VAL A 173 5.97 -17.98 16.02
CA VAL A 173 6.02 -19.27 15.33
C VAL A 173 6.89 -19.18 14.07
N PHE A 174 8.01 -18.46 14.20
CA PHE A 174 8.95 -18.27 13.09
C PHE A 174 9.73 -19.56 12.83
N CYS A 175 9.69 -20.00 11.58
CA CYS A 175 10.55 -21.05 11.05
C CYS A 175 11.84 -20.43 10.50
N SER A 176 12.99 -20.68 11.14
CA SER A 176 14.28 -20.19 10.65
C SER A 176 14.76 -20.97 9.43
N GLY A 177 15.46 -20.33 8.50
CA GLY A 177 16.02 -21.01 7.33
C GLY A 177 15.01 -21.15 6.19
N THR A 178 14.87 -22.37 5.65
CA THR A 178 13.96 -22.67 4.53
C THR A 178 12.66 -23.35 4.96
N ASP A 179 12.51 -23.63 6.26
CA ASP A 179 11.37 -24.34 6.82
C ASP A 179 10.10 -23.48 6.73
N LEU A 180 8.94 -24.12 6.47
CA LEU A 180 7.66 -23.47 6.24
C LEU A 180 6.58 -24.01 7.19
N LEU A 181 5.56 -23.19 7.46
CA LEU A 181 4.31 -23.66 8.06
C LEU A 181 3.34 -24.08 6.94
N PRO A 182 2.52 -25.15 7.10
CA PRO A 182 2.32 -26.00 8.29
C PRO A 182 3.13 -27.31 8.33
N ASP A 183 3.86 -27.66 7.26
CA ASP A 183 4.48 -28.98 7.09
C ASP A 183 5.54 -29.28 8.18
N ASP A 184 6.21 -28.25 8.71
CA ASP A 184 7.26 -28.36 9.73
C ASP A 184 6.90 -27.65 11.05
N GLN A 185 5.61 -27.48 11.36
CA GLN A 185 5.16 -26.71 12.54
C GLN A 185 5.74 -27.23 13.87
N SER A 186 6.04 -28.52 13.98
CA SER A 186 6.63 -29.11 15.21
C SER A 186 8.07 -28.67 15.51
N SER A 187 8.79 -28.10 14.53
CA SER A 187 10.14 -27.54 14.71
C SER A 187 10.14 -26.00 14.79
N CYS A 188 9.02 -25.34 14.51
CA CYS A 188 8.92 -23.89 14.51
C CYS A 188 8.40 -23.36 15.85
N GLY A 189 9.33 -22.90 16.71
CA GLY A 189 9.02 -22.22 17.98
C GLY A 189 9.64 -20.83 18.10
N GLY A 190 10.21 -20.33 17.00
CA GLY A 190 10.93 -19.06 16.97
C GLY A 190 10.01 -17.84 17.10
N SER A 191 10.64 -16.69 17.28
CA SER A 191 9.95 -15.40 17.30
C SER A 191 10.85 -14.38 16.62
N ASP A 192 10.28 -13.56 15.74
CA ASP A 192 11.03 -12.53 15.03
C ASP A 192 10.56 -11.12 15.39
N LYS A 193 11.51 -10.18 15.34
CA LYS A 193 11.29 -8.75 15.33
C LYS A 193 12.14 -8.20 14.19
N SER A 194 11.49 -7.50 13.27
CA SER A 194 12.13 -6.99 12.07
C SER A 194 11.75 -5.53 11.84
N TYR A 195 12.63 -4.75 11.23
CA TYR A 195 12.30 -3.42 10.71
C TYR A 195 12.86 -3.20 9.31
N SER A 196 12.26 -2.27 8.59
CA SER A 196 12.70 -1.83 7.27
C SER A 196 12.55 -0.31 7.16
N SER A 197 13.60 0.36 6.68
CA SER A 197 13.69 1.84 6.63
C SER A 197 13.82 2.40 5.21
N THR A 198 13.77 1.54 4.19
CA THR A 198 13.92 1.92 2.79
C THR A 198 12.84 1.21 1.98
N PRO A 199 11.67 1.84 1.78
CA PRO A 199 10.69 1.29 0.87
C PRO A 199 11.28 1.26 -0.55
N ASN A 200 11.16 0.12 -1.22
CA ASN A 200 11.38 0.04 -2.65
C ASN A 200 10.18 0.72 -3.33
N THR A 201 10.41 1.87 -3.96
CA THR A 201 9.47 2.39 -4.95
C THR A 201 9.64 1.58 -6.24
N PRO A 202 8.57 1.00 -6.83
CA PRO A 202 8.62 0.48 -8.18
C PRO A 202 9.25 1.53 -9.09
N PRO A 203 10.05 1.13 -10.10
CA PRO A 203 10.60 2.07 -11.05
C PRO A 203 9.44 2.91 -11.56
N ASN A 204 9.61 4.23 -11.46
CA ASN A 204 8.68 5.22 -11.94
C ASN A 204 8.59 5.05 -13.46
N ASN A 205 7.81 4.06 -13.89
CA ASN A 205 7.43 3.87 -15.27
C ASN A 205 6.41 4.97 -15.50
N SER A 206 6.91 6.20 -15.63
CA SER A 206 6.20 7.32 -16.22
C SER A 206 5.84 6.85 -17.62
N VAL A 207 4.68 6.19 -17.74
CA VAL A 207 4.07 5.93 -19.02
C VAL A 207 3.88 7.32 -19.62
N PRO A 208 4.49 7.63 -20.78
CA PRO A 208 4.39 8.94 -21.38
C PRO A 208 2.92 9.33 -21.43
N GLU A 209 2.55 10.47 -20.84
CA GLU A 209 1.18 10.96 -20.94
C GLU A 209 0.76 10.86 -22.41
N PRO A 210 -0.33 10.16 -22.73
CA PRO A 210 -0.71 10.00 -24.11
C PRO A 210 -0.95 11.41 -24.62
N SER A 211 -0.29 11.76 -25.73
CA SER A 211 -0.28 13.07 -26.40
C SER A 211 -1.67 13.56 -26.86
N THR A 212 -2.75 13.00 -26.30
CA THR A 212 -4.14 13.39 -26.33
C THR A 212 -4.38 14.87 -26.07
N LEU A 213 -3.67 15.52 -25.15
CA LEU A 213 -3.76 16.99 -25.00
C LEU A 213 -3.28 17.71 -26.27
N LEU A 214 -2.17 17.23 -26.83
CA LEU A 214 -1.54 17.76 -28.02
C LEU A 214 -2.40 17.47 -29.28
N LEU A 215 -3.00 16.29 -29.36
CA LEU A 215 -3.98 15.87 -30.37
C LEU A 215 -5.31 16.62 -30.26
N PHE A 216 -5.78 16.92 -29.04
CA PHE A 216 -6.96 17.73 -28.80
C PHE A 216 -6.73 19.18 -29.24
N CYS A 217 -5.58 19.76 -28.90
CA CYS A 217 -5.16 21.08 -29.35
C CYS A 217 -5.02 21.16 -30.88
N PHE A 218 -4.40 20.16 -31.52
CA PHE A 218 -4.34 20.10 -32.99
C PHE A 218 -5.70 19.84 -33.64
N GLY A 219 -6.57 19.05 -33.01
CA GLY A 219 -7.95 18.82 -33.47
C GLY A 219 -8.78 20.09 -33.46
N LEU A 220 -8.70 20.90 -32.38
CA LEU A 220 -9.33 22.21 -32.27
C LEU A 220 -8.78 23.19 -33.32
N ALA A 221 -7.47 23.23 -33.52
CA ALA A 221 -6.84 24.06 -34.54
C ALA A 221 -7.30 23.68 -35.96
N GLY A 222 -7.40 22.38 -36.25
CA GLY A 222 -7.91 21.85 -37.53
C GLY A 222 -9.38 22.20 -37.77
N LEU A 223 -10.23 22.14 -36.74
CA LEU A 223 -11.64 22.54 -36.80
C LEU A 223 -11.82 24.05 -37.02
N LEU A 224 -10.98 24.88 -36.41
CA LEU A 224 -10.99 26.33 -36.63
C LEU A 224 -10.51 26.69 -38.04
N TYR A 225 -9.52 25.96 -38.56
CA TYR A 225 -9.02 26.16 -39.93
C TYR A 225 -10.04 25.74 -40.99
N SER A 226 -10.72 24.61 -40.81
CA SER A 226 -11.76 24.14 -41.75
C SER A 226 -12.97 25.08 -41.79
N ARG A 227 -13.39 25.64 -40.64
CA ARG A 227 -14.44 26.68 -40.59
C ARG A 227 -14.07 27.94 -41.37
N ARG A 228 -12.81 28.37 -41.37
CA ARG A 228 -12.34 29.52 -42.16
C ARG A 228 -12.35 29.28 -43.66
N GLN A 229 -12.15 28.03 -44.11
CA GLN A 229 -12.19 27.67 -45.52
C GLN A 229 -13.62 27.66 -46.08
N VAL A 230 -14.61 27.25 -45.27
CA VAL A 230 -16.03 27.22 -45.68
C VAL A 230 -16.66 28.62 -45.77
N LEU A 231 -16.18 29.60 -44.99
CA LEU A 231 -16.66 30.98 -45.02
C LEU A 231 -16.01 31.87 -46.09
N LYS A 232 -15.10 31.30 -46.91
CA LYS A 232 -14.44 31.99 -48.04
C LYS A 232 -15.07 31.68 -49.41
N VAL A 233 -16.30 31.17 -49.43
CA VAL A 233 -17.12 31.00 -50.64
C VAL A 233 -18.26 32.00 -50.61
#